data_AF-A0A8H6FLG3-F1
#
_entry.id   AF-A0A8H6FLG3-F1
#
_cell.length_a   1.000
_cell.length_b   1.000
_cell.length_c   1.000
_cell.angle_alpha   90.00
_cell.angle_beta   90.00
_cell.angle_gamma   90.00
#
_symmetry.space_group_name_H-M   'P 1'
#
loop_
_entity.id
_entity.type
_entity.pdbx_description
1 polymer ?
#
loop_
_entity_poly.entity_id
_entity_poly.type
_entity_poly.pdbx_seq_one_letter_code
_entity_poly.pdbx_strand_id
1 'polypeptide(L)'
;MDEHSLVVFDGGSLLVLNDADRARVLAKTIQSVNDYFDSPLGTISNDTIPDLGLDLGFDFTQNQPFEVYDPGDTPYQPRPCRAEIVQMEEACASGDMAAVQAVFRSEWVEKPADDRIDKDQFASSFKVAIKNDHLAAASFLISVGVMMDLAHFKCALELKAYPFLQLFLEHGFDINEQLSWSEPGPLT
;
A
#
# COMPACT_ATOMS: atom_id res chain seq x y z
N MET A 1 -5.39 31.98 -4.15
CA MET A 1 -5.48 30.94 -3.11
C MET A 1 -4.87 29.73 -3.77
N ASP A 2 -3.60 29.46 -3.47
CA ASP A 2 -2.81 28.43 -4.14
C ASP A 2 -2.98 27.10 -3.39
N GLU A 3 -3.49 26.08 -4.09
CA GLU A 3 -4.02 24.81 -3.53
C GLU A 3 -2.99 23.67 -3.41
N HIS A 4 -1.70 23.95 -3.17
CA HIS A 4 -0.68 22.91 -3.02
C HIS A 4 0.16 23.10 -1.76
N SER A 5 -0.49 23.08 -0.59
CA SER A 5 0.20 23.11 0.71
C SER A 5 0.47 21.69 1.19
N LEU A 6 1.73 21.24 1.12
CA LEU A 6 2.17 19.99 1.74
C LEU A 6 2.28 20.21 3.25
N VAL A 7 1.52 19.43 4.01
CA VAL A 7 1.45 19.52 5.47
C VAL A 7 2.26 18.37 6.05
N VAL A 8 3.29 18.69 6.85
CA VAL A 8 4.04 17.70 7.63
C VAL A 8 3.76 17.95 9.12
N PHE A 9 3.46 16.87 9.84
CA PHE A 9 3.30 16.88 11.29
C PHE A 9 4.63 16.55 11.96
N ASP A 10 5.18 17.51 12.70
CA ASP A 10 6.31 17.31 13.59
C ASP A 10 5.92 17.77 15.01
N GLY A 11 5.98 16.86 15.98
CA GLY A 11 5.84 17.17 17.40
C GLY A 11 4.57 17.95 17.80
N GLY A 12 3.46 17.80 17.07
CA GLY A 12 2.18 18.48 17.35
C GLY A 12 2.02 19.86 16.71
N SER A 13 2.90 20.26 15.77
CA SER A 13 2.76 21.50 15.00
C SER A 13 2.60 21.22 13.50
N LEU A 14 1.63 21.91 12.89
CA LEU A 14 1.32 21.84 11.47
C LEU A 14 2.30 22.73 10.68
N LEU A 15 3.27 22.14 9.97
CA LEU A 15 4.19 22.91 9.14
C LEU A 15 3.72 22.90 7.67
N VAL A 16 3.38 24.09 7.17
CA VAL A 16 3.16 24.32 5.74
C VAL A 16 4.53 24.50 5.09
N LEU A 17 4.96 23.53 4.30
CA LEU A 17 6.28 23.57 3.65
C LEU A 17 6.22 24.38 2.36
N ASN A 18 7.13 25.33 2.20
CA ASN A 18 7.36 26.00 0.91
C ASN A 18 8.05 25.03 -0.08
N ASP A 19 8.06 25.37 -1.38
CA ASP A 19 8.62 24.49 -2.42
C ASP A 19 10.09 24.10 -2.20
N ALA A 20 10.90 24.97 -1.59
CA ALA A 20 12.29 24.67 -1.27
C ALA A 20 12.42 23.64 -0.13
N ASP A 21 11.53 23.70 0.85
CA ASP A 21 11.46 22.73 1.95
C ASP A 21 10.85 21.41 1.49
N ARG A 22 9.87 21.42 0.57
CA ARG A 22 9.36 20.20 -0.10
C ARG A 22 10.49 19.47 -0.82
N ALA A 23 11.29 20.19 -1.61
CA ALA A 23 12.44 19.61 -2.32
C ALA A 23 13.50 19.06 -1.34
N ARG A 24 13.72 19.71 -0.19
CA ARG A 24 14.64 19.22 0.84
C ARG A 24 14.15 17.96 1.54
N VAL A 25 12.86 17.88 1.88
CA VAL A 25 12.26 16.67 2.45
C VAL A 25 12.37 15.53 1.43
N LEU A 26 12.00 15.78 0.18
CA LEU A 26 12.13 14.79 -0.90
C LEU A 26 13.60 14.33 -1.04
N ALA A 27 14.56 15.25 -1.08
CA ALA A 27 15.98 14.92 -1.18
C ALA A 27 16.51 14.14 0.03
N LYS A 28 16.06 14.45 1.25
CA LYS A 28 16.41 13.69 2.47
C LYS A 28 15.81 12.29 2.45
N THR A 29 14.55 12.16 2.05
CA THR A 29 13.91 10.85 1.87
C THR A 29 14.64 10.04 0.80
N ILE A 30 15.00 10.65 -0.33
CA ILE A 30 15.78 10.02 -1.40
C ILE A 30 17.15 9.56 -0.88
N GLN A 31 17.85 10.39 -0.10
CA GLN A 31 19.15 10.03 0.48
C GLN A 31 19.02 8.88 1.48
N SER A 32 18.05 8.96 2.41
CA SER A 32 17.75 7.88 3.37
C SER A 32 17.46 6.57 2.66
N VAL A 33 16.69 6.61 1.56
CA VAL A 33 16.37 5.44 0.73
C VAL A 33 17.58 4.91 -0.04
N ASN A 34 18.45 5.78 -0.57
CA ASN A 34 19.67 5.34 -1.24
C ASN A 34 20.66 4.70 -0.25
N ASP A 35 20.84 5.31 0.93
CA ASP A 35 21.68 4.78 2.00
C ASP A 35 21.14 3.41 2.52
N TYR A 36 19.81 3.24 2.49
CA TYR A 36 19.13 1.97 2.77
C TYR A 36 19.46 0.87 1.74
N PHE A 37 19.53 1.19 0.45
CA PHE A 37 19.81 0.21 -0.61
C PHE A 37 21.29 -0.06 -0.88
N ASP A 38 22.19 0.87 -0.54
CA ASP A 38 23.64 0.70 -0.66
C ASP A 38 24.27 0.03 0.58
N SER A 39 23.48 -0.20 1.63
CA SER A 39 23.90 -1.03 2.76
C SER A 39 24.06 -2.48 2.29
N PRO A 40 25.23 -3.13 2.49
CA PRO A 40 25.44 -4.50 2.05
C PRO A 40 24.41 -5.38 2.77
N LEU A 41 23.50 -5.97 2.00
CA LEU A 41 22.53 -6.96 2.46
C LEU A 41 23.28 -7.95 3.36
N GLY A 42 23.05 -7.84 4.67
CA GLY A 42 23.55 -8.80 5.63
C GLY A 42 22.99 -10.15 5.21
N THR A 43 23.89 -11.04 4.77
CA THR A 43 23.59 -12.44 4.51
C THR A 43 22.79 -12.97 5.69
N ILE A 44 21.49 -13.19 5.51
CA ILE A 44 20.66 -13.84 6.51
C ILE A 44 21.07 -15.31 6.48
N SER A 45 22.05 -15.66 7.34
CA SER A 45 22.35 -17.03 7.68
C SER A 45 21.12 -17.60 8.43
N ASN A 46 20.56 -18.68 7.92
CA ASN A 46 19.40 -19.38 8.50
C ASN A 46 19.67 -20.06 9.86
N ASP A 47 20.83 -19.85 10.49
CA ASP A 47 21.29 -20.69 11.60
C ASP A 47 21.32 -20.00 12.97
N THR A 48 20.58 -18.92 13.20
CA THR A 48 20.49 -18.37 14.57
C THR A 48 19.15 -17.71 14.84
N ILE A 49 18.15 -18.52 15.19
CA ILE A 49 17.07 -18.04 16.06
C ILE A 49 17.67 -17.98 17.48
N PRO A 50 17.84 -16.79 18.10
CA PRO A 50 18.17 -16.75 19.51
C PRO A 50 16.96 -17.26 20.29
N ASP A 51 17.21 -18.27 21.12
CA ASP A 51 16.32 -18.81 22.15
C ASP A 51 15.95 -17.68 23.12
N LEU A 52 14.95 -16.88 22.73
CA LEU A 52 14.28 -15.94 23.60
C LEU A 52 13.36 -16.77 24.48
N GLY A 53 13.87 -17.17 25.66
CA GLY A 53 13.18 -17.93 26.71
C GLY A 53 11.90 -17.26 27.24
N LEU A 54 10.96 -16.99 26.35
CA LEU A 54 9.57 -16.70 26.60
C LEU A 54 8.90 -18.07 26.72
N ASP A 55 8.76 -18.52 27.96
CA ASP A 55 7.87 -19.62 28.35
C ASP A 55 6.41 -19.20 28.09
N LEU A 56 6.05 -19.08 26.82
CA LEU A 56 4.68 -19.11 26.34
C LEU A 56 4.30 -20.58 26.36
N GLY A 57 3.68 -21.05 27.45
CA GLY A 57 3.32 -22.45 27.71
C GLY A 57 2.45 -23.14 26.65
N PHE A 58 2.94 -23.23 25.42
CA PHE A 58 2.44 -24.05 24.33
C PHE A 58 3.00 -25.45 24.55
N ASP A 59 2.29 -26.20 25.38
CA ASP A 59 2.51 -27.63 25.54
C ASP A 59 2.06 -28.37 24.27
N PHE A 60 2.98 -28.53 23.32
CA PHE A 60 2.80 -29.35 22.11
C PHE A 60 2.57 -30.84 22.41
N THR A 61 2.55 -31.26 23.69
CA THR A 61 2.23 -32.63 24.10
C THR A 61 0.80 -32.82 24.59
N GLN A 62 0.00 -31.75 24.69
CA GLN A 62 -1.44 -31.90 24.89
C GLN A 62 -2.10 -32.20 23.54
N ASN A 63 -2.45 -33.48 23.36
CA ASN A 63 -3.48 -33.94 22.43
C ASN A 63 -4.83 -33.29 22.80
N GLN A 64 -4.97 -31.98 22.55
CA GLN A 64 -6.26 -31.34 22.43
C GLN A 64 -6.94 -31.99 21.21
N PRO A 65 -8.14 -32.56 21.34
CA PRO A 65 -8.88 -33.02 20.18
C PRO A 65 -9.09 -31.81 19.28
N PHE A 66 -8.54 -31.89 18.07
CA PHE A 66 -8.91 -31.03 16.96
C PHE A 66 -10.44 -30.96 16.94
N GLU A 67 -10.99 -29.74 16.99
CA GLU A 67 -12.42 -29.56 16.79
C GLU A 67 -12.78 -30.29 15.50
N VAL A 68 -13.62 -31.31 15.65
CA VAL A 68 -14.07 -32.15 14.56
C VAL A 68 -14.79 -31.22 13.60
N TYR A 69 -14.18 -31.02 12.43
CA TYR A 69 -14.76 -30.44 11.23
C TYR A 69 -16.26 -30.77 11.16
N ASP A 70 -17.12 -29.76 11.27
CA ASP A 70 -18.55 -29.92 11.04
C ASP A 70 -18.74 -30.16 9.54
N PRO A 71 -19.19 -31.35 9.10
CA PRO A 71 -19.39 -31.64 7.68
C PRO A 71 -20.53 -30.82 7.04
N GLY A 72 -21.18 -29.93 7.81
CA GLY A 72 -22.09 -28.90 7.31
C GLY A 72 -21.40 -27.62 6.82
N ASP A 73 -20.12 -27.40 7.11
CA ASP A 73 -19.36 -26.27 6.56
C ASP A 73 -19.11 -26.55 5.08
N THR A 74 -19.86 -25.84 4.23
CA THR A 74 -19.67 -25.85 2.78
C THR A 74 -18.19 -25.64 2.47
N PRO A 75 -17.60 -26.38 1.51
CA PRO A 75 -16.21 -26.15 1.10
C PRO A 75 -16.02 -24.66 0.86
N TYR A 76 -14.99 -24.05 1.44
CA TYR A 76 -14.64 -22.66 1.15
C TYR A 76 -14.57 -22.51 -0.37
N GLN A 77 -15.61 -21.96 -0.97
CA GLN A 77 -15.59 -21.58 -2.37
C GLN A 77 -14.86 -20.24 -2.40
N PRO A 78 -13.69 -20.15 -3.05
CA PRO A 78 -13.09 -18.86 -3.29
C PRO A 78 -14.14 -18.00 -3.98
N ARG A 79 -14.47 -16.84 -3.42
CA ARG A 79 -15.37 -15.92 -4.11
C ARG A 79 -14.74 -15.64 -5.48
N PRO A 80 -15.46 -15.83 -6.59
CA PRO A 80 -14.92 -15.47 -7.89
C PRO A 80 -14.52 -13.98 -7.84
N CYS A 81 -13.29 -13.68 -8.26
CA CYS A 81 -12.87 -12.29 -8.40
C CYS A 81 -13.89 -11.58 -9.30
N ARG A 82 -14.44 -10.45 -8.83
CA ARG A 82 -15.40 -9.67 -9.61
C ARG A 82 -14.75 -9.26 -10.94
N ALA A 83 -15.47 -9.42 -12.04
CA ALA A 83 -14.94 -9.20 -13.38
C ALA A 83 -14.40 -7.77 -13.55
N GLU A 84 -15.00 -6.82 -12.84
CA GLU A 84 -14.66 -5.41 -12.88
C GLU A 84 -13.31 -5.11 -12.20
N ILE A 85 -12.91 -5.89 -11.20
CA ILE A 85 -11.56 -5.80 -10.59
C ILE A 85 -10.52 -6.23 -11.61
N VAL A 86 -10.76 -7.34 -12.30
CA VAL A 86 -9.86 -7.85 -13.35
C VAL A 86 -9.74 -6.85 -14.49
N GLN A 87 -10.87 -6.29 -14.96
CA GLN A 87 -10.86 -5.26 -16.01
C GLN A 87 -10.11 -4.00 -15.57
N MET A 88 -10.29 -3.56 -14.32
CA MET A 88 -9.55 -2.42 -13.78
C MET A 88 -8.05 -2.70 -13.71
N GLU A 89 -7.64 -3.90 -13.29
CA GLU A 89 -6.23 -4.31 -13.28
C GLU A 89 -5.63 -4.35 -14.69
N GLU A 90 -6.32 -4.91 -15.67
CA GLU A 90 -5.88 -4.94 -17.07
C GLU A 90 -5.75 -3.53 -17.66
N ALA A 91 -6.72 -2.65 -17.38
CA ALA A 91 -6.68 -1.26 -17.78
C ALA A 91 -5.51 -0.51 -17.12
N CYS A 92 -5.28 -0.76 -15.82
CA CYS A 92 -4.15 -0.21 -15.08
C CYS A 92 -2.81 -0.76 -15.57
N ALA A 93 -2.72 -2.03 -16.00
CA ALA A 93 -1.49 -2.63 -16.52
C ALA A 93 -1.13 -2.06 -17.91
N SER A 94 -2.14 -1.80 -18.74
CA SER A 94 -1.97 -1.24 -20.09
C SER A 94 -1.86 0.28 -20.13
N GLY A 95 -2.21 0.97 -19.03
CA GLY A 95 -2.25 2.43 -18.97
C GLY A 95 -3.43 3.05 -19.72
N ASP A 96 -4.46 2.26 -20.03
CA ASP A 96 -5.64 2.73 -20.74
C ASP A 96 -6.57 3.52 -19.80
N MET A 97 -6.36 4.83 -19.76
CA MET A 97 -7.17 5.74 -18.95
C MET A 97 -8.65 5.75 -19.33
N ALA A 98 -8.99 5.50 -20.60
CA ALA A 98 -10.38 5.45 -21.02
C ALA A 98 -11.07 4.21 -20.45
N ALA A 99 -10.37 3.06 -20.45
CA ALA A 99 -10.85 1.85 -19.82
C ALA A 99 -10.97 1.98 -18.29
N VAL A 100 -9.96 2.56 -17.61
CA VAL A 100 -10.01 2.83 -16.17
C VAL A 100 -11.24 3.67 -15.80
N GLN A 101 -11.48 4.76 -16.55
CA GLN A 101 -12.64 5.63 -16.32
C GLN A 101 -13.97 4.95 -16.65
N ALA A 102 -13.99 4.08 -17.67
CA ALA A 102 -15.19 3.34 -18.06
C ALA A 102 -15.62 2.36 -16.98
N VAL A 103 -14.67 1.56 -16.44
CA VAL A 103 -14.94 0.63 -15.33
C VAL A 103 -15.41 1.40 -14.08
N PHE A 104 -14.76 2.53 -13.77
CA PHE A 104 -15.19 3.35 -12.64
C PHE A 104 -16.62 3.88 -12.84
N ARG A 105 -16.97 4.33 -14.05
CA ARG A 105 -18.32 4.83 -14.36
C ARG A 105 -19.37 3.74 -14.26
N SER A 106 -19.11 2.55 -14.83
CA SER A 106 -20.06 1.43 -14.76
C SER A 106 -20.35 1.05 -13.30
N GLU A 107 -19.32 1.06 -12.45
CA GLU A 107 -19.45 0.63 -11.07
C GLU A 107 -20.01 1.69 -10.11
N TRP A 108 -19.66 2.97 -10.26
CA TRP A 108 -20.06 4.01 -9.29
C TRP A 108 -21.06 5.04 -9.81
N VAL A 109 -21.26 5.15 -11.12
CA VAL A 109 -22.22 6.10 -11.70
C VAL A 109 -23.50 5.39 -12.13
N GLU A 110 -23.37 4.23 -12.77
CA GLU A 110 -24.50 3.52 -13.39
C GLU A 110 -25.18 2.54 -12.43
N LYS A 111 -24.44 1.97 -11.47
CA LYS A 111 -24.99 1.04 -10.47
C LYS A 111 -25.58 1.75 -9.23
N PRO A 112 -26.69 1.22 -8.67
CA PRO A 112 -27.21 1.66 -7.39
C PRO A 112 -26.22 1.39 -6.27
N ALA A 113 -26.28 2.19 -5.20
CA ALA A 113 -25.26 2.17 -4.13
C ALA A 113 -25.04 0.78 -3.50
N ASP A 114 -26.11 -0.01 -3.34
CA ASP A 114 -26.07 -1.33 -2.69
C ASP A 114 -25.35 -2.40 -3.53
N ASP A 115 -25.22 -2.19 -4.84
CA ASP A 115 -24.56 -3.12 -5.76
C ASP A 115 -23.11 -2.75 -6.07
N ARG A 116 -22.65 -1.58 -5.59
CA ARG A 116 -21.30 -1.08 -5.88
C ARG A 116 -20.25 -1.97 -5.24
N ILE A 117 -19.11 -2.07 -5.91
CA ILE A 117 -17.91 -2.62 -5.28
C ILE A 117 -17.42 -1.60 -4.24
N ASP A 118 -16.74 -2.07 -3.20
CA ASP A 118 -15.96 -1.17 -2.36
C ASP A 118 -14.74 -0.67 -3.16
N LYS A 119 -14.40 0.61 -3.04
CA LYS A 119 -13.27 1.20 -3.77
C LYS A 119 -11.96 0.57 -3.34
N ASP A 120 -11.86 0.12 -2.10
CA ASP A 120 -10.67 -0.53 -1.58
C ASP A 120 -10.42 -1.91 -2.23
N GLN A 121 -11.41 -2.50 -2.89
CA GLN A 121 -11.20 -3.71 -3.69
C GLN A 121 -10.38 -3.45 -4.95
N PHE A 122 -10.12 -2.19 -5.33
CA PHE A 122 -9.17 -1.83 -6.38
C PHE A 122 -7.76 -1.50 -5.87
N ALA A 123 -7.44 -1.78 -4.61
CA ALA A 123 -6.08 -1.67 -4.09
C ALA A 123 -5.07 -2.45 -4.96
N SER A 124 -5.44 -3.66 -5.39
CA SER A 124 -4.60 -4.45 -6.30
C SER A 124 -4.39 -3.76 -7.65
N SER A 125 -5.42 -3.12 -8.22
CA SER A 125 -5.32 -2.32 -9.45
C SER A 125 -4.40 -1.11 -9.28
N PHE A 126 -4.45 -0.43 -8.13
CA PHE A 126 -3.54 0.67 -7.79
C PHE A 126 -2.09 0.19 -7.73
N LYS A 127 -1.83 -0.95 -7.07
CA LYS A 127 -0.50 -1.59 -7.07
C LYS A 127 -0.01 -1.94 -8.47
N VAL A 128 -0.90 -2.42 -9.35
CA VAL A 128 -0.58 -2.72 -10.75
C VAL A 128 -0.19 -1.46 -11.52
N ALA A 129 -0.91 -0.35 -11.33
CA ALA A 129 -0.57 0.93 -11.95
C ALA A 129 0.83 1.42 -11.51
N ILE A 130 1.18 1.27 -10.23
CA ILE A 130 2.53 1.60 -9.72
C ILE A 130 3.59 0.72 -10.40
N LYS A 131 3.37 -0.59 -10.44
CA LYS A 131 4.33 -1.55 -11.02
C LYS A 131 4.62 -1.33 -12.50
N ASN A 132 3.65 -0.78 -13.23
CA ASN A 132 3.76 -0.54 -14.67
C ASN A 132 4.01 0.95 -15.01
N ASP A 133 4.35 1.78 -14.02
CA ASP A 133 4.68 3.20 -14.18
C ASP A 133 3.53 4.06 -14.79
N HIS A 134 2.29 3.67 -14.55
CA HIS A 134 1.10 4.37 -15.06
C HIS A 134 0.59 5.41 -14.05
N LEU A 135 1.34 6.50 -13.88
CA LEU A 135 1.07 7.55 -12.90
C LEU A 135 -0.33 8.16 -13.03
N ALA A 136 -0.82 8.36 -14.26
CA ALA A 136 -2.15 8.93 -14.50
C ALA A 136 -3.28 8.03 -13.97
N ALA A 137 -3.15 6.71 -14.14
CA ALA A 137 -4.13 5.75 -13.64
C ALA A 137 -4.10 5.71 -12.11
N ALA A 138 -2.91 5.69 -11.52
CA ALA A 138 -2.72 5.72 -10.07
C ALA A 138 -3.26 7.00 -9.43
N SER A 139 -2.98 8.17 -10.02
CA SER A 139 -3.50 9.46 -9.58
C SER A 139 -5.03 9.50 -9.67
N PHE A 140 -5.61 8.97 -10.75
CA PHE A 140 -7.06 8.88 -10.87
C PHE A 140 -7.67 8.01 -9.77
N LEU A 141 -7.11 6.82 -9.51
CA LEU A 141 -7.61 5.91 -8.47
C LEU A 141 -7.62 6.56 -7.08
N ILE A 142 -6.55 7.28 -6.71
CA ILE A 142 -6.53 8.03 -5.45
C ILE A 142 -7.58 9.16 -5.46
N SER A 143 -7.71 9.90 -6.57
CA SER A 143 -8.66 11.01 -6.66
C SER A 143 -10.13 10.57 -6.51
N VAL A 144 -10.44 9.33 -6.91
CA VAL A 144 -11.77 8.75 -6.72
C VAL A 144 -11.93 8.09 -5.36
N GLY A 145 -10.90 8.06 -4.52
CA GLY A 145 -10.95 7.62 -3.12
C GLY A 145 -10.58 6.16 -2.89
N VAL A 146 -9.77 5.54 -3.75
CA VAL A 146 -9.10 4.27 -3.41
C VAL A 146 -8.07 4.56 -2.32
N MET A 147 -8.12 3.82 -1.21
CA MET A 147 -7.17 4.05 -0.11
C MET A 147 -5.74 3.67 -0.50
N MET A 148 -4.82 4.54 -0.10
CA MET A 148 -3.38 4.26 -0.13
C MET A 148 -3.02 3.54 1.16
N ASP A 149 -2.25 2.46 1.04
CA ASP A 149 -1.71 1.74 2.19
C ASP A 149 -0.18 1.66 2.12
N LEU A 150 0.39 1.16 3.22
CA LEU A 150 1.82 0.95 3.39
C LEU A 150 2.43 0.02 2.32
N ALA A 151 1.68 -0.97 1.84
CA ALA A 151 2.16 -1.91 0.83
C ALA A 151 2.33 -1.23 -0.54
N HIS A 152 1.48 -0.26 -0.87
CA HIS A 152 1.64 0.55 -2.07
C HIS A 152 2.85 1.49 -1.97
N PHE A 153 3.02 2.13 -0.80
CA PHE A 153 4.16 3.00 -0.56
C PHE A 153 5.49 2.24 -0.63
N LYS A 154 5.58 1.06 0.01
CA LYS A 154 6.73 0.15 -0.13
C LYS A 154 7.00 -0.24 -1.58
N CYS A 155 5.95 -0.57 -2.33
CA CYS A 155 6.08 -0.90 -3.75
C CYS A 155 6.71 0.25 -4.55
N ALA A 156 6.28 1.50 -4.30
CA ALA A 156 6.87 2.67 -4.96
C ALA A 156 8.33 2.93 -4.54
N LEU A 157 8.66 2.69 -3.26
CA LEU A 157 10.03 2.78 -2.74
C LEU A 157 10.97 1.77 -3.41
N GLU A 158 10.57 0.49 -3.45
CA GLU A 158 11.35 -0.60 -4.05
C GLU A 158 11.62 -0.34 -5.54
N LEU A 159 10.66 0.21 -6.25
CA LEU A 159 10.77 0.56 -7.67
C LEU A 159 11.51 1.88 -7.92
N LYS A 160 11.88 2.62 -6.85
CA LYS A 160 12.44 3.99 -6.93
C LYS A 160 11.56 4.91 -7.79
N ALA A 161 10.25 4.72 -7.71
CA ALA A 161 9.27 5.40 -8.53
C ALA A 161 8.95 6.78 -7.94
N TYR A 162 9.89 7.73 -8.07
CA TYR A 162 9.81 9.06 -7.46
C TYR A 162 8.50 9.82 -7.73
N PRO A 163 7.91 9.80 -8.95
CA PRO A 163 6.64 10.46 -9.20
C PRO A 163 5.50 9.89 -8.33
N PHE A 164 5.52 8.60 -8.02
CA PHE A 164 4.53 7.98 -7.14
C PHE A 164 4.78 8.34 -5.68
N LEU A 165 6.04 8.35 -5.23
CA LEU A 165 6.36 8.80 -3.86
C LEU A 165 5.90 10.24 -3.62
N GLN A 166 6.07 11.11 -4.60
CA GLN A 166 5.53 12.47 -4.56
C GLN A 166 3.98 12.45 -4.51
N LEU A 167 3.33 11.60 -5.30
CA LEU A 167 1.88 11.44 -5.30
C LEU A 167 1.34 11.01 -3.92
N PHE A 168 2.01 10.07 -3.24
CA PHE A 168 1.66 9.65 -1.86
C PHE A 168 1.74 10.82 -0.88
N LEU A 169 2.84 11.59 -0.93
CA LEU A 169 3.04 12.76 -0.08
C LEU A 169 1.98 13.84 -0.32
N GLU A 170 1.66 14.12 -1.59
CA GLU A 170 0.65 15.11 -1.96
C GLU A 170 -0.75 14.74 -1.47
N HIS A 171 -1.04 13.45 -1.34
CA HIS A 171 -2.31 12.95 -0.82
C HIS A 171 -2.26 12.61 0.69
N GLY A 172 -1.24 13.10 1.39
CA GLY A 172 -1.18 13.07 2.86
C GLY A 172 -0.81 11.72 3.47
N PHE A 173 -0.10 10.86 2.74
CA PHE A 173 0.43 9.62 3.30
C PHE A 173 1.39 9.91 4.47
N ASP A 174 1.17 9.28 5.62
CA ASP A 174 2.00 9.50 6.81
C ASP A 174 3.32 8.73 6.68
N ILE A 175 4.38 9.46 6.33
CA ILE A 175 5.74 8.92 6.24
C ILE A 175 6.39 8.61 7.59
N ASN A 176 5.73 8.93 8.70
CA ASN A 176 6.18 8.50 10.02
C ASN A 176 5.56 7.15 10.40
N GLU A 177 4.61 6.64 9.62
CA GLU A 177 4.03 5.33 9.86
C GLU A 177 5.10 4.26 9.73
N GLN A 178 5.09 3.35 10.71
CA GLN A 178 6.08 2.29 10.82
C GLN A 178 5.92 1.32 9.63
N LEU A 179 6.99 1.11 8.85
CA LEU A 179 6.96 0.29 7.64
C LEU A 179 6.68 -1.19 7.94
N SER A 180 7.12 -1.69 9.09
CA SER A 180 6.74 -3.01 9.62
C SER A 180 7.09 -3.10 11.11
N TRP A 181 6.66 -4.17 11.79
CA TRP A 181 6.96 -4.40 13.21
C TRP A 181 8.45 -4.21 13.58
N SER A 182 9.37 -4.48 12.65
CA SER A 182 10.82 -4.35 12.85
C SER A 182 11.46 -3.19 12.08
N GLU A 183 10.71 -2.45 11.26
CA GLU A 183 11.24 -1.39 10.40
C GLU A 183 10.67 -0.04 10.83
N PRO A 184 11.49 0.87 11.37
CA PRO A 184 11.04 2.23 11.66
C PRO A 184 10.56 2.95 10.40
N GLY A 185 9.79 4.03 10.57
CA GLY A 185 9.35 4.87 9.45
C GLY A 185 10.53 5.46 8.66
N PRO A 186 10.34 5.83 7.38
CA PRO A 186 11.40 6.35 6.50
C PRO A 186 12.21 7.55 7.03
N LEU A 187 11.65 8.31 7.98
CA LEU A 187 12.26 9.50 8.56
C LEU A 187 12.74 9.32 10.02
N THR A 188 12.61 8.12 10.60
CA THR A 188 13.02 7.84 11.99
C THR A 188 14.43 7.32 12.15
#